data_AF-A0AAW6STQ9-F1
#
_entry.id   AF-A0AAW6STQ9-F1
#
_cell.length_a   1.000
_cell.length_b   1.000
_cell.length_c   1.000
_cell.angle_alpha   90.00
_cell.angle_beta   90.00
_cell.angle_gamma   90.00
#
_symmetry.space_group_name_H-M   'P 1'
#
loop_
_entity.id
_entity.type
_entity.pdbx_description
1 polymer ?
#
loop_
_entity_poly.entity_id
_entity_poly.type
_entity_poly.pdbx_seq_one_letter_code
_entity_poly.pdbx_strand_id
1 'polypeptide(L)'
;MTLSHELTHIVHAKTANLTSQWERSVGSTILQEGLATQVSKYIVQNEPDEAYIEHRNGWLNECKLHRTNMIKGIIPYLEDSSSEAVHQFTFGNGTTNLEREAYFVGWEIVRYLLEQGVSFKQMASIQEEDILNYLREISVKLNQ
;
A
#
# COMPACT_ATOMS: atom_id res chain seq x y z
N MET A 1 -4.11 -13.65 -9.98
CA MET A 1 -4.05 -12.44 -9.12
C MET A 1 -3.41 -12.76 -7.78
N THR A 2 -3.89 -13.76 -7.01
CA THR A 2 -3.25 -14.12 -5.73
C THR A 2 -1.79 -14.57 -5.88
N LEU A 3 -1.46 -15.44 -6.83
CA LEU A 3 -0.07 -15.89 -7.02
C LEU A 3 0.90 -14.74 -7.34
N SER A 4 0.49 -13.80 -8.20
CA SER A 4 1.32 -12.63 -8.54
C SER A 4 1.48 -11.67 -7.36
N HIS A 5 0.45 -11.53 -6.52
CA HIS A 5 0.48 -10.74 -5.30
C HIS A 5 1.51 -11.32 -4.32
N GLU A 6 1.39 -12.60 -3.97
CA GLU A 6 2.31 -13.26 -3.04
C GLU A 6 3.75 -13.32 -3.55
N LEU A 7 3.95 -13.53 -4.87
CA LEU A 7 5.28 -13.51 -5.46
C LEU A 7 5.93 -12.12 -5.36
N THR A 8 5.14 -11.06 -5.42
CA THR A 8 5.65 -9.68 -5.27
C THR A 8 6.22 -9.47 -3.87
N HIS A 9 5.57 -9.97 -2.83
CA HIS A 9 6.10 -9.92 -1.46
C HIS A 9 7.47 -10.61 -1.34
N ILE A 10 7.63 -11.77 -1.97
CA ILE A 10 8.91 -12.51 -1.98
C ILE A 10 10.01 -11.72 -2.70
N VAL A 11 9.71 -11.17 -3.87
CA VAL A 11 10.68 -10.39 -4.67
C VAL A 11 11.07 -9.10 -3.93
N HIS A 12 10.10 -8.38 -3.35
CA HIS A 12 10.35 -7.15 -2.63
C HIS A 12 11.21 -7.41 -1.38
N ALA A 13 10.88 -8.44 -0.58
CA ALA A 13 11.68 -8.83 0.56
C ALA A 13 13.14 -9.13 0.19
N LYS A 14 13.36 -9.81 -0.94
CA LYS A 14 14.72 -10.10 -1.43
C LYS A 14 15.45 -8.86 -1.95
N THR A 15 14.73 -7.89 -2.52
CA THR A 15 15.31 -6.71 -3.18
C THR A 15 15.64 -5.61 -2.17
N ALA A 16 14.77 -5.38 -1.19
CA ALA A 16 14.91 -4.33 -0.18
C ALA A 16 15.58 -4.81 1.13
N ASN A 17 16.13 -6.03 1.15
CA ASN A 17 16.70 -6.66 2.34
C ASN A 17 15.78 -6.57 3.57
N LEU A 18 14.45 -6.65 3.36
CA LEU A 18 13.48 -6.51 4.44
C LEU A 18 13.80 -7.54 5.52
N THR A 19 13.94 -7.09 6.75
CA THR A 19 14.29 -8.01 7.84
C THR A 19 13.13 -8.96 8.08
N SER A 20 13.40 -10.21 8.45
CA SER A 20 12.37 -11.15 8.90
C SER A 20 11.78 -10.80 10.27
N GLN A 21 11.98 -9.57 10.75
CA GLN A 21 11.35 -9.10 11.99
C GLN A 21 9.84 -9.07 11.79
N TRP A 22 9.14 -9.60 12.79
CA TRP A 22 7.71 -9.90 12.70
C TRP A 22 6.84 -8.63 12.65
N GLU A 23 7.37 -7.49 13.07
CA GLU A 23 6.65 -6.23 13.19
C GLU A 23 7.01 -5.28 12.04
N ARG A 24 6.17 -5.28 11.00
CA ARG A 24 6.24 -4.29 9.91
C ARG A 24 5.50 -3.03 10.37
N SER A 25 6.06 -1.86 10.11
CA SER A 25 5.32 -0.61 10.34
C SER A 25 4.11 -0.49 9.40
N VAL A 26 3.16 0.40 9.73
CA VAL A 26 2.05 0.76 8.85
C VAL A 26 2.58 1.25 7.49
N GLY A 27 3.65 2.05 7.49
CA GLY A 27 4.29 2.52 6.25
C GLY A 27 4.85 1.39 5.39
N SER A 28 5.60 0.46 5.99
CA SER A 28 6.10 -0.73 5.28
C SER A 28 4.95 -1.56 4.68
N THR A 29 3.86 -1.70 5.42
CA THR A 29 2.65 -2.39 4.97
C THR A 29 2.02 -1.72 3.76
N ILE A 30 1.84 -0.40 3.79
CA ILE A 30 1.29 0.40 2.67
C ILE A 30 2.08 0.14 1.38
N LEU A 31 3.41 0.26 1.41
CA LEU A 31 4.23 0.10 0.21
C LEU A 31 4.20 -1.34 -0.31
N GLN A 32 4.31 -2.33 0.58
CA GLN A 32 4.30 -3.74 0.21
C GLN A 32 2.97 -4.16 -0.43
N GLU A 33 1.84 -3.82 0.19
CA GLU A 33 0.52 -4.17 -0.34
C GLU A 33 0.19 -3.38 -1.62
N GLY A 34 0.59 -2.12 -1.70
CA GLY A 34 0.47 -1.31 -2.91
C GLY A 34 1.24 -1.91 -4.09
N LEU A 35 2.48 -2.36 -3.86
CA LEU A 35 3.28 -3.03 -4.89
C LEU A 35 2.63 -4.34 -5.31
N ALA A 36 2.23 -5.19 -4.36
CA ALA A 36 1.69 -6.50 -4.65
C ALA A 36 0.38 -6.45 -5.47
N THR A 37 -0.48 -5.48 -5.16
CA THR A 37 -1.73 -5.24 -5.90
C THR A 37 -1.47 -4.65 -7.30
N GLN A 38 -0.61 -3.64 -7.44
CA GLN A 38 -0.32 -3.03 -8.75
C GLN A 38 0.50 -3.93 -9.68
N VAL A 39 1.45 -4.70 -9.15
CA VAL A 39 2.18 -5.72 -9.94
C VAL A 39 1.23 -6.80 -10.43
N SER A 40 0.26 -7.22 -9.60
CA SER A 40 -0.76 -8.18 -10.02
C SER A 40 -1.58 -7.67 -11.21
N LYS A 41 -1.97 -6.39 -11.19
CA LYS A 41 -2.64 -5.73 -12.32
C LYS A 41 -1.76 -5.62 -13.56
N TYR A 42 -0.47 -5.35 -13.38
CA TYR A 42 0.46 -5.26 -14.50
C TYR A 42 0.68 -6.62 -15.21
N ILE A 43 0.76 -7.70 -14.43
CA ILE A 43 1.01 -9.06 -14.94
C ILE A 43 -0.26 -9.68 -15.53
N VAL A 44 -1.38 -9.60 -14.81
CA VAL A 44 -2.67 -10.17 -15.23
C VAL A 44 -3.52 -9.01 -15.72
N GLN A 45 -3.52 -8.73 -17.02
CA GLN A 45 -4.19 -7.56 -17.60
C GLN A 45 -5.67 -7.82 -17.92
N ASN A 46 -6.41 -6.74 -18.22
CA ASN A 46 -7.80 -6.71 -18.70
C ASN A 46 -8.92 -7.02 -17.69
N GLU A 47 -8.62 -7.05 -16.39
CA GLU A 47 -9.66 -7.09 -15.35
C GLU A 47 -9.92 -5.68 -14.80
N PRO A 48 -11.12 -5.42 -14.24
CA PRO A 48 -11.39 -4.18 -13.53
C PRO A 48 -10.53 -4.05 -12.25
N ASP A 49 -10.33 -2.82 -11.75
CA ASP A 49 -9.51 -2.55 -10.55
C ASP A 49 -9.96 -3.40 -9.35
N GLU A 50 -11.27 -3.57 -9.22
CA GLU A 50 -11.92 -4.35 -8.17
C GLU A 50 -11.37 -5.78 -8.08
N ALA A 51 -11.03 -6.41 -9.21
CA ALA A 51 -10.53 -7.78 -9.21
C ALA A 51 -9.18 -7.93 -8.47
N TYR A 52 -8.39 -6.84 -8.38
CA TYR A 52 -7.05 -6.88 -7.78
C TYR A 52 -7.01 -6.44 -6.33
N ILE A 53 -7.95 -5.59 -5.89
CA ILE A 53 -7.87 -4.94 -4.59
C ILE A 53 -9.16 -4.97 -3.77
N GLU A 54 -10.31 -5.24 -4.38
CA GLU A 54 -11.57 -5.15 -3.68
C GLU A 54 -11.64 -6.16 -2.53
N HIS A 55 -12.00 -5.68 -1.34
CA HIS A 55 -12.18 -6.52 -0.16
C HIS A 55 -13.57 -7.17 -0.12
N ARG A 56 -14.58 -6.34 -0.39
CA ARG A 56 -16.00 -6.69 -0.47
C ARG A 56 -16.64 -5.83 -1.55
N ASN A 57 -17.74 -6.28 -2.12
CA ASN A 57 -18.43 -5.54 -3.17
C ASN A 57 -18.69 -4.08 -2.76
N GLY A 58 -18.25 -3.14 -3.60
CA GLY A 58 -18.40 -1.70 -3.41
C GLY A 58 -17.32 -1.04 -2.55
N TRP A 59 -16.43 -1.81 -1.91
CA TRP A 59 -15.40 -1.28 -1.01
C TRP A 59 -14.47 -0.30 -1.71
N LEU A 60 -14.02 -0.61 -2.93
CA LEU A 60 -13.09 0.27 -3.65
C LEU A 60 -13.73 1.63 -3.95
N ASN A 61 -15.01 1.65 -4.30
CA ASN A 61 -15.75 2.89 -4.55
C ASN A 61 -15.98 3.68 -3.26
N GLU A 62 -16.25 3.01 -2.16
CA GLU A 62 -16.35 3.62 -0.83
C GLU A 62 -15.02 4.27 -0.41
N CYS A 63 -13.89 3.57 -0.56
CA CYS A 63 -12.58 4.13 -0.30
C CYS A 63 -12.29 5.36 -1.17
N LYS A 64 -12.66 5.35 -2.46
CA LYS A 64 -12.52 6.50 -3.36
C LYS A 64 -13.27 7.74 -2.85
N LEU A 65 -14.44 7.59 -2.21
CA LEU A 65 -15.19 8.69 -1.60
C LEU A 65 -14.46 9.32 -0.40
N HIS A 66 -13.67 8.53 0.32
CA HIS A 66 -12.92 8.95 1.51
C HIS A 66 -11.42 9.18 1.27
N ARG A 67 -10.97 9.10 0.01
CA ARG A 67 -9.57 9.07 -0.41
C ARG A 67 -8.68 10.08 0.31
N THR A 68 -9.02 11.37 0.22
CA THR A 68 -8.22 12.45 0.82
C THR A 68 -8.13 12.34 2.33
N ASN A 69 -9.23 11.98 2.99
CA ASN A 69 -9.25 11.84 4.46
C ASN A 69 -8.45 10.62 4.90
N MET A 70 -8.52 9.52 4.15
CA MET A 70 -7.79 8.29 4.42
C MET A 70 -6.27 8.49 4.28
N ILE A 71 -5.84 9.10 3.17
CA ILE A 71 -4.41 9.41 2.94
C ILE A 71 -3.89 10.36 4.03
N LYS A 72 -4.66 11.39 4.43
CA LYS A 72 -4.23 12.29 5.51
C LYS A 72 -4.22 11.62 6.88
N GLY A 73 -5.23 10.79 7.15
CA GLY A 73 -5.43 10.13 8.45
C GLY A 73 -4.37 9.09 8.76
N ILE A 74 -3.82 8.40 7.76
CA ILE A 74 -2.81 7.36 7.96
C ILE A 74 -1.38 7.92 8.17
N ILE A 75 -1.08 9.15 7.70
CA ILE A 75 0.27 9.75 7.77
C ILE A 75 0.87 9.76 9.19
N PRO A 76 0.14 10.13 10.26
CA PRO A 76 0.67 10.11 11.62
C PRO A 76 1.09 8.73 12.12
N TYR A 77 0.58 7.66 11.51
CA TYR A 77 0.79 6.27 11.95
C TYR A 77 1.86 5.55 11.13
N LEU A 78 2.48 6.18 10.13
CA LEU A 78 3.40 5.49 9.22
C LEU A 78 4.53 4.74 9.94
N GLU A 79 5.07 5.32 11.02
CA GLU A 79 6.17 4.73 11.80
C GLU A 79 5.70 3.71 12.83
N ASP A 80 4.40 3.66 13.12
CA ASP A 80 3.85 2.77 14.13
C ASP A 80 3.95 1.31 13.67
N SER A 81 4.60 0.49 14.49
CA SER A 81 4.77 -0.95 14.28
C SER A 81 4.02 -1.78 15.32
N SER A 82 3.22 -1.15 16.18
CA SER A 82 2.41 -1.86 17.16
C SER A 82 1.41 -2.78 16.48
N SER A 83 1.16 -3.93 17.10
CA SER A 83 0.20 -4.90 16.57
C SER A 83 -1.19 -4.30 16.40
N GLU A 84 -1.55 -3.36 17.28
CA GLU A 84 -2.79 -2.61 17.31
C GLU A 84 -2.90 -1.69 16.09
N ALA A 85 -1.88 -0.88 15.81
CA ALA A 85 -1.90 0.01 14.65
C ALA A 85 -1.88 -0.77 13.32
N VAL A 86 -1.02 -1.79 13.22
CA VAL A 86 -0.96 -2.64 12.02
C VAL A 86 -2.31 -3.33 11.80
N HIS A 87 -2.90 -3.89 12.85
CA HIS A 87 -4.24 -4.50 12.77
C HIS A 87 -5.29 -3.47 12.34
N GLN A 88 -5.29 -2.28 12.95
CA GLN A 88 -6.22 -1.20 12.63
C GLN A 88 -6.24 -0.84 11.14
N PHE A 89 -5.09 -0.83 10.47
CA PHE A 89 -5.01 -0.43 9.06
C PHE A 89 -5.09 -1.59 8.06
N THR A 90 -4.95 -2.85 8.51
CA THR A 90 -4.95 -4.05 7.66
C THR A 90 -6.19 -4.92 7.76
N PHE A 91 -6.86 -4.97 8.91
CA PHE A 91 -8.04 -5.80 9.13
C PHE A 91 -9.14 -5.05 9.86
N GLY A 92 -8.78 -4.20 10.82
CA GLY A 92 -9.71 -3.34 11.54
C GLY A 92 -10.10 -2.10 10.74
N ASN A 93 -10.84 -1.23 11.42
CA ASN A 93 -11.31 0.03 10.88
C ASN A 93 -10.24 1.11 11.07
N GLY A 94 -9.77 1.69 9.96
CA GLY A 94 -8.81 2.78 9.99
C GLY A 94 -9.43 4.13 10.36
N THR A 95 -8.78 5.19 9.92
CA THR A 95 -9.13 6.57 10.28
C THR A 95 -10.45 7.07 9.70
N THR A 96 -10.93 6.45 8.63
CA THR A 96 -12.21 6.76 7.97
C THR A 96 -13.29 5.74 8.29
N ASN A 97 -13.05 4.88 9.29
CA ASN A 97 -13.93 3.80 9.70
C ASN A 97 -14.16 2.74 8.60
N LEU A 98 -13.19 2.59 7.68
CA LEU A 98 -13.16 1.57 6.64
C LEU A 98 -12.07 0.56 6.93
N GLU A 99 -12.29 -0.69 6.54
CA GLU A 99 -11.29 -1.75 6.64
C GLU A 99 -10.22 -1.62 5.56
N ARG A 100 -9.02 -2.15 5.83
CA ARG A 100 -7.92 -2.28 4.84
C ARG A 100 -7.45 -0.94 4.24
N GLU A 101 -7.49 0.14 5.00
CA GLU A 101 -7.05 1.46 4.51
C GLU A 101 -5.59 1.44 4.02
N ALA A 102 -4.70 0.65 4.63
CA ALA A 102 -3.32 0.52 4.16
C ALA A 102 -3.23 -0.02 2.72
N TYR A 103 -4.12 -0.94 2.33
CA TYR A 103 -4.17 -1.49 0.98
C TYR A 103 -4.60 -0.42 -0.03
N PHE A 104 -5.67 0.32 0.27
CA PHE A 104 -6.16 1.37 -0.61
C PHE A 104 -5.15 2.51 -0.77
N VAL A 105 -4.57 2.97 0.34
CA VAL A 105 -3.54 4.02 0.29
C VAL A 105 -2.30 3.53 -0.48
N GLY A 106 -1.87 2.30 -0.25
CA GLY A 106 -0.76 1.69 -1.00
C GLY A 106 -1.03 1.64 -2.49
N TRP A 107 -2.24 1.24 -2.88
CA TRP A 107 -2.68 1.20 -4.27
C TRP A 107 -2.63 2.56 -4.94
N GLU A 108 -3.16 3.60 -4.28
CA GLU A 108 -3.14 4.97 -4.80
C GLU A 108 -1.73 5.52 -4.92
N ILE A 109 -0.87 5.26 -3.94
CA ILE A 109 0.54 5.70 -3.95
C ILE A 109 1.30 5.05 -5.10
N VAL A 110 1.26 3.73 -5.22
CA VAL A 110 2.01 3.01 -6.25
C VAL A 110 1.46 3.34 -7.64
N ARG A 111 0.14 3.48 -7.79
CA ARG A 111 -0.48 3.96 -9.04
C ARG A 111 0.06 5.32 -9.44
N TYR A 112 0.03 6.29 -8.53
CA TYR A 112 0.52 7.64 -8.79
C TYR A 112 1.99 7.64 -9.20
N LEU A 113 2.82 6.86 -8.51
CA LEU A 113 4.24 6.73 -8.85
C LEU A 113 4.46 6.16 -10.26
N LEU A 114 3.69 5.14 -10.65
CA LEU A 114 3.72 4.61 -12.02
C LEU A 114 3.31 5.67 -13.04
N GLU A 115 2.28 6.48 -12.75
CA GLU A 115 1.83 7.59 -13.60
C GLU A 115 2.91 8.69 -13.72
N GLN A 116 3.76 8.86 -12.69
CA GLN A 116 4.94 9.73 -12.73
C GLN A 116 6.18 9.09 -13.39
N GLY A 117 6.07 7.86 -13.89
CA GLY A 117 7.16 7.14 -14.57
C GLY A 117 8.14 6.41 -13.65
N VAL A 118 7.84 6.30 -12.36
CA VAL A 118 8.64 5.48 -11.42
C VAL A 118 8.32 4.01 -11.66
N SER A 119 9.35 3.20 -11.93
CA SER A 119 9.19 1.77 -12.18
C SER A 119 8.98 0.95 -10.90
N PHE A 120 8.36 -0.23 -11.03
CA PHE A 120 8.26 -1.22 -9.93
C PHE A 120 9.62 -1.54 -9.31
N LYS A 121 10.66 -1.67 -10.13
CA LYS A 121 12.02 -1.94 -9.65
C LYS A 121 12.53 -0.82 -8.75
N GLN A 122 12.32 0.44 -9.13
CA GLN A 122 12.74 1.58 -8.32
C GLN A 122 12.01 1.60 -6.97
N MET A 123 10.70 1.41 -6.97
CA MET A 123 9.90 1.35 -5.74
C MET A 123 10.29 0.16 -4.85
N ALA A 124 10.49 -1.03 -5.41
CA ALA A 124 10.89 -2.23 -4.67
C ALA A 124 12.37 -2.21 -4.20
N SER A 125 13.16 -1.23 -4.64
CA SER A 125 14.55 -1.05 -4.19
C SER A 125 14.67 -0.10 -3.01
N ILE A 126 13.57 0.54 -2.58
CA ILE A 126 13.54 1.41 -1.41
C ILE A 126 13.81 0.55 -0.18
N GLN A 127 14.84 0.90 0.57
CA GLN A 127 15.21 0.17 1.78
C GLN A 127 14.19 0.45 2.88
N GLU A 128 14.01 -0.52 3.79
CA GLU A 128 12.99 -0.45 4.85
C GLU A 128 13.07 0.86 5.66
N GLU A 129 14.29 1.30 5.98
CA GLU A 129 14.58 2.55 6.72
C GLU A 129 14.15 3.83 5.97
N ASP A 130 14.08 3.77 4.63
CA ASP A 130 13.74 4.92 3.77
C ASP A 130 12.24 4.99 3.43
N ILE A 131 11.49 3.88 3.60
CA ILE A 131 10.07 3.78 3.20
C ILE A 131 9.25 4.92 3.83
N LEU A 132 9.47 5.20 5.11
CA LEU A 132 8.69 6.18 5.87
C LEU A 132 8.82 7.59 5.29
N ASN A 133 10.06 8.04 5.07
CA ASN A 133 10.33 9.36 4.51
C ASN A 133 9.81 9.46 3.08
N TYR A 134 10.01 8.40 2.28
CA TYR A 134 9.51 8.34 0.92
C TYR A 134 7.98 8.48 0.87
N LEU A 135 7.24 7.73 1.69
CA LEU A 135 5.78 7.79 1.74
C LEU A 135 5.27 9.16 2.21
N ARG A 136 5.94 9.82 3.17
CA ARG A 136 5.57 11.18 3.59
C ARG A 136 5.66 12.18 2.45
N GLU A 137 6.76 12.18 1.70
CA GLU A 137 6.97 13.08 0.57
C GLU A 137 5.88 12.91 -0.51
N ILE A 138 5.52 11.67 -0.82
CA ILE A 138 4.50 11.36 -1.83
C ILE A 138 3.10 11.69 -1.33
N SER A 139 2.82 11.41 -0.06
CA SER A 139 1.51 11.69 0.54
C SER A 139 1.20 13.19 0.53
N VAL A 140 2.21 14.06 0.64
CA VAL A 140 2.04 15.51 0.47
C VAL A 140 1.63 15.84 -0.98
N LYS A 141 2.26 15.24 -1.98
CA LYS A 141 1.96 15.47 -3.41
C LYS A 141 0.59 14.96 -3.83
N LEU A 142 0.15 13.83 -3.29
CA LEU A 142 -1.17 13.22 -3.56
C LEU A 142 -2.37 14.01 -3.03
N ASN A 143 -2.12 14.95 -2.12
CA ASN A 143 -3.11 15.79 -1.46
C ASN A 143 -3.15 17.23 -1.99
N GLN A 144 -2.33 17.56 -3.00
CA GLN A 144 -2.33 18.83 -3.74
C GLN A 144 -3.26 18.73 -4.95
#